data_AF-A0A0A6P8B8-F1
#
_entry.id   AF-A0A0A6P8B8-F1
#
_cell.length_a   1.000
_cell.length_b   1.000
_cell.length_c   1.000
_cell.angle_alpha   90.00
_cell.angle_beta   90.00
_cell.angle_gamma   90.00
#
_symmetry.space_group_name_H-M   'P 1'
#
loop_
_entity.id
_entity.type
_entity.pdbx_description
1 polymer ?
#
loop_
_entity_poly.entity_id
_entity_poly.type
_entity_poly.pdbx_seq_one_letter_code
_entity_poly.pdbx_strand_id
1 'polypeptide(L)'
;MQEGINLQAIEKSTNFTELYMKNQIIHLSVLVILGLFMSTSANASKAHYEIAYNAAQGLAQSAWDNIGHNCTRLNPFISIISLGVNDAVNDIGTPPYTGRAAEDFGTGYINGLRAVLGKVALDCVSLGVSDAVYRGRAAEVFGTGYIKVALDNANECQMLGQAMGEWAAKMFCRVAAVIEHTPSFTRRISNVDGGICGRAYRRGCENNFVRIALGMCPTYANGSAFWNYYGGASGGCCGYDPN
;
A
#
# COMPACT_ATOMS: atom_id res chain seq x y z
N MET A 1 56.10 -3.76 -15.80
CA MET A 1 55.07 -3.91 -14.74
C MET A 1 53.95 -2.96 -15.08
N GLN A 2 52.82 -3.51 -15.53
CA GLN A 2 51.64 -2.74 -15.95
C GLN A 2 50.46 -3.27 -15.12
N GLU A 3 49.95 -2.42 -14.22
CA GLU A 3 48.72 -2.68 -13.46
C GLU A 3 47.52 -2.52 -14.40
N GLY A 4 46.86 -3.64 -14.70
CA GLY A 4 45.60 -3.66 -15.44
C GLY A 4 44.44 -3.33 -14.51
N ILE A 5 43.86 -2.14 -14.67
CA ILE A 5 42.61 -1.75 -14.01
C ILE A 5 41.48 -2.59 -14.60
N ASN A 6 40.78 -3.33 -13.74
CA ASN A 6 39.68 -4.23 -14.09
C ASN A 6 38.43 -3.42 -14.50
N LEU A 7 38.27 -3.23 -15.82
CA LEU A 7 37.18 -2.49 -16.46
C LEU A 7 35.78 -3.10 -16.28
N GLN A 8 35.64 -4.35 -15.80
CA GLN A 8 34.32 -4.97 -15.57
C GLN A 8 33.59 -4.42 -14.33
N ALA A 9 34.29 -3.72 -13.43
CA ALA A 9 33.65 -3.12 -12.26
C ALA A 9 32.96 -1.78 -12.55
N ILE A 10 33.35 -1.08 -13.62
CA ILE A 10 32.86 0.28 -13.92
C ILE A 10 31.53 0.25 -14.68
N GLU A 11 31.31 -0.76 -15.53
CA GLU A 11 30.10 -0.88 -16.37
C GLU A 11 28.83 -1.26 -15.58
N LYS A 12 28.98 -1.83 -14.36
CA LYS A 12 27.84 -2.05 -13.46
C LYS A 12 27.36 -0.78 -12.73
N SER A 13 28.20 0.26 -12.63
CA SER A 13 27.85 1.48 -11.88
C SER A 13 26.98 2.45 -12.69
N THR A 14 27.12 2.48 -14.02
CA THR A 14 26.38 3.38 -14.91
C THR A 14 24.90 3.03 -15.05
N ASN A 15 24.54 1.74 -14.95
CA ASN A 15 23.15 1.31 -14.97
C ASN A 15 22.35 1.74 -13.73
N PHE A 16 23.00 1.92 -12.57
CA PHE A 16 22.30 2.29 -11.35
C PHE A 16 21.87 3.76 -11.36
N THR A 17 22.73 4.65 -11.86
CA THR A 17 22.45 6.10 -11.94
C THR A 17 21.37 6.41 -12.98
N GLU A 18 21.30 5.66 -14.08
CA GLU A 18 20.27 5.85 -15.12
C GLU A 18 18.87 5.35 -14.68
N LEU A 19 18.82 4.23 -13.93
CA LEU A 19 17.60 3.78 -13.23
C LEU A 19 17.16 4.79 -12.15
N TYR A 20 18.12 5.38 -11.44
CA TYR A 20 17.85 6.37 -10.39
C TYR A 20 17.29 7.68 -10.98
N MET A 21 17.78 8.13 -12.14
CA MET A 21 17.28 9.37 -12.78
C MET A 21 15.93 9.21 -13.49
N LYS A 22 15.62 8.05 -14.09
CA LYS A 22 14.27 7.79 -14.63
C LYS A 22 13.21 7.67 -13.53
N ASN A 23 13.59 7.18 -12.35
CA ASN A 23 12.68 7.09 -11.20
C ASN A 23 12.46 8.46 -10.52
N GLN A 24 13.42 9.40 -10.60
CA GLN A 24 13.24 10.76 -10.10
C GLN A 24 12.17 11.58 -10.86
N ILE A 25 11.96 11.30 -12.15
CA ILE A 25 10.93 11.99 -12.93
C ILE A 25 9.52 11.55 -12.49
N ILE A 26 9.35 10.29 -12.06
CA ILE A 26 8.09 9.80 -11.45
C ILE A 26 7.90 10.40 -10.04
N HIS A 27 9.00 10.61 -9.30
CA HIS A 27 8.95 11.27 -7.99
C HIS A 27 8.48 12.73 -8.07
N LEU A 28 8.81 13.46 -9.14
CA LEU A 28 8.42 14.87 -9.30
C LEU A 28 6.93 15.04 -9.61
N SER A 29 6.33 14.16 -10.42
CA SER A 29 4.89 14.23 -10.73
C SER A 29 4.02 13.87 -9.53
N VAL A 30 4.47 12.94 -8.69
CA VAL A 30 3.78 12.58 -7.43
C VAL A 30 3.84 13.71 -6.39
N LEU A 31 4.94 14.48 -6.35
CA LEU A 31 5.09 15.63 -5.45
C LEU A 31 4.20 16.83 -5.82
N VAL A 32 3.92 17.04 -7.11
CA VAL A 32 3.08 18.17 -7.57
C VAL A 32 1.59 17.91 -7.30
N ILE A 33 1.12 16.67 -7.39
CA ILE A 33 -0.29 16.31 -7.10
C ILE A 33 -0.59 16.42 -5.59
N LEU A 34 0.42 16.27 -4.72
CA LEU A 34 0.28 16.37 -3.26
C LEU A 34 0.13 17.80 -2.72
N GLY A 35 0.45 18.84 -3.51
CA GLY A 35 0.36 20.24 -3.06
C GLY A 35 -1.07 20.78 -2.96
N LEU A 36 -2.07 20.06 -3.48
CA LEU A 36 -3.43 20.57 -3.68
C LEU A 36 -4.46 20.16 -2.61
N PHE A 37 -4.12 19.31 -1.63
CA PHE A 37 -5.11 18.70 -0.71
C PHE A 37 -5.05 19.18 0.76
N MET A 38 -4.44 20.33 1.06
CA MET A 38 -4.41 20.85 2.43
C MET A 38 -5.63 21.74 2.74
N SER A 39 -6.77 21.14 3.08
CA SER A 39 -7.84 21.86 3.79
C SER A 39 -8.43 21.00 4.90
N THR A 40 -8.25 21.43 6.15
CA THR A 40 -8.49 20.65 7.38
C THR A 40 -9.92 20.75 7.91
N SER A 41 -10.57 19.61 8.16
CA SER A 41 -11.63 19.44 9.16
C SER A 41 -11.28 18.19 9.97
N ALA A 42 -11.21 18.31 11.30
CA ALA A 42 -10.16 17.62 12.06
C ALA A 42 -10.51 16.25 12.67
N ASN A 43 -11.79 15.81 12.69
CA ASN A 43 -12.16 14.62 13.50
C ASN A 43 -12.64 13.40 12.70
N ALA A 44 -13.63 13.54 11.81
CA ALA A 44 -14.03 12.43 10.92
C ALA A 44 -12.93 12.05 9.90
N SER A 45 -12.07 13.02 9.55
CA SER A 45 -10.92 12.80 8.67
C SER A 45 -9.91 11.82 9.25
N LYS A 46 -9.70 11.86 10.57
CA LYS A 46 -8.71 11.03 11.25
C LYS A 46 -9.08 9.55 11.20
N ALA A 47 -10.35 9.21 11.42
CA ALA A 47 -10.79 7.81 11.43
C ALA A 47 -10.62 7.13 10.06
N HIS A 48 -11.11 7.77 8.98
CA HIS A 48 -10.96 7.22 7.63
C HIS A 48 -9.50 7.08 7.21
N TYR A 49 -8.69 8.09 7.53
CA TYR A 49 -7.25 8.06 7.30
C TYR A 49 -6.59 6.88 8.02
N GLU A 50 -6.84 6.68 9.32
CA GLU A 50 -6.23 5.63 10.12
C GLU A 50 -6.62 4.22 9.64
N ILE A 51 -7.90 4.03 9.30
CA ILE A 51 -8.40 2.77 8.72
C ILE A 51 -7.61 2.44 7.45
N ALA A 52 -7.53 3.38 6.52
CA ALA A 52 -6.85 3.17 5.25
C ALA A 52 -5.34 3.00 5.41
N TYR A 53 -4.73 3.77 6.32
CA TYR A 53 -3.30 3.68 6.63
C TYR A 53 -2.92 2.29 7.15
N ASN A 54 -3.65 1.78 8.13
CA ASN A 54 -3.38 0.46 8.72
C ASN A 54 -3.63 -0.65 7.69
N ALA A 55 -4.71 -0.55 6.90
CA ALA A 55 -5.02 -1.51 5.86
C ALA A 55 -3.94 -1.56 4.76
N ALA A 56 -3.51 -0.39 4.27
CA ALA A 56 -2.43 -0.28 3.29
C ALA A 56 -1.09 -0.77 3.83
N GLN A 57 -0.78 -0.47 5.09
CA GLN A 57 0.42 -0.99 5.74
C GLN A 57 0.41 -2.52 5.79
N GLY A 58 -0.73 -3.13 6.17
CA GLY A 58 -0.90 -4.58 6.19
C GLY A 58 -0.75 -5.22 4.80
N LEU A 59 -1.32 -4.59 3.76
CA LEU A 59 -1.16 -5.02 2.37
C LEU A 59 0.29 -4.94 1.90
N ALA A 60 0.95 -3.80 2.09
CA ALA A 60 2.33 -3.58 1.66
C ALA A 60 3.30 -4.51 2.39
N GLN A 61 3.10 -4.72 3.69
CA GLN A 61 3.90 -5.66 4.44
C GLN A 61 3.64 -7.09 3.95
N SER A 62 2.38 -7.48 3.72
CA SER A 62 2.07 -8.79 3.15
C SER A 62 2.72 -8.99 1.77
N ALA A 63 2.69 -7.97 0.91
CA ALA A 63 3.36 -8.02 -0.39
C ALA A 63 4.88 -8.24 -0.24
N TRP A 64 5.53 -7.55 0.70
CA TRP A 64 6.94 -7.73 0.98
C TRP A 64 7.27 -9.13 1.51
N ASP A 65 6.44 -9.63 2.43
CA ASP A 65 6.57 -10.96 3.01
C ASP A 65 6.45 -12.05 1.90
N ASN A 66 5.50 -11.90 0.96
CA ASN A 66 5.34 -12.83 -0.17
C ASN A 66 6.49 -12.78 -1.18
N ILE A 67 7.16 -11.63 -1.32
CA ILE A 67 8.37 -11.49 -2.15
C ILE A 67 9.60 -12.09 -1.44
N GLY A 68 9.45 -12.54 -0.19
CA GLY A 68 10.44 -13.29 0.56
C GLY A 68 11.49 -12.42 1.24
N HIS A 69 11.18 -11.15 1.53
CA HIS A 69 12.12 -10.18 2.10
C HIS A 69 13.44 -10.04 1.31
N ASN A 70 13.42 -10.34 0.01
CA ASN A 70 14.63 -10.41 -0.80
C ASN A 70 14.96 -9.05 -1.41
N CYS A 71 16.04 -8.43 -0.96
CA CYS A 71 16.46 -7.12 -1.44
C CYS A 71 16.83 -7.09 -2.93
N THR A 72 17.13 -8.22 -3.56
CA THR A 72 17.29 -8.28 -5.03
C THR A 72 15.96 -8.08 -5.77
N ARG A 73 14.83 -8.29 -5.07
CA ARG A 73 13.46 -8.05 -5.54
C ARG A 73 12.88 -6.71 -5.05
N LEU A 74 13.71 -5.80 -4.55
CA LEU A 74 13.28 -4.46 -4.13
C LEU A 74 12.64 -3.67 -5.27
N ASN A 75 13.20 -3.75 -6.48
CA ASN A 75 12.66 -3.03 -7.66
C ASN A 75 11.22 -3.48 -8.02
N PRO A 76 10.93 -4.79 -8.16
CA PRO A 76 9.55 -5.27 -8.27
C PRO A 76 8.62 -4.79 -7.15
N PHE A 77 9.09 -4.80 -5.89
CA PHE A 77 8.29 -4.32 -4.76
C PHE A 77 7.98 -2.82 -4.87
N ILE A 78 8.97 -1.98 -5.18
CA ILE A 78 8.77 -0.54 -5.44
C ILE A 78 7.72 -0.33 -6.55
N SER A 79 7.81 -1.11 -7.63
CA SER A 79 6.86 -1.01 -8.76
C SER A 79 5.42 -1.33 -8.32
N ILE A 80 5.22 -2.39 -7.54
CA ILE A 80 3.91 -2.75 -6.99
C ILE A 80 3.34 -1.62 -6.14
N ILE A 81 4.14 -1.05 -5.24
CA ILE A 81 3.72 0.04 -4.37
C ILE A 81 3.41 1.31 -5.16
N SER A 82 4.27 1.68 -6.12
CA SER A 82 4.07 2.86 -6.96
C SER A 82 2.78 2.76 -7.78
N LEU A 83 2.48 1.58 -8.33
CA LEU A 83 1.24 1.36 -9.05
C LEU A 83 0.02 1.43 -8.13
N GLY A 84 0.12 0.90 -6.90
CA GLY A 84 -0.95 1.03 -5.89
C GLY A 84 -1.22 2.49 -5.48
N VAL A 85 -0.17 3.30 -5.33
CA VAL A 85 -0.30 4.75 -5.10
C VAL A 85 -0.97 5.44 -6.28
N ASN A 86 -0.55 5.12 -7.51
CA ASN A 86 -1.12 5.70 -8.72
C ASN A 86 -2.60 5.35 -8.88
N ASP A 87 -3.01 4.11 -8.59
CA ASP A 87 -4.43 3.73 -8.60
C ASP A 87 -5.22 4.61 -7.63
N ALA A 88 -4.77 4.74 -6.38
CA ALA A 88 -5.45 5.56 -5.39
C ALA A 88 -5.54 7.03 -5.83
N VAL A 89 -4.44 7.62 -6.30
CA VAL A 89 -4.41 9.01 -6.78
C VAL A 89 -5.37 9.25 -7.96
N ASN A 90 -5.46 8.31 -8.89
CA ASN A 90 -6.34 8.42 -10.05
C ASN A 90 -7.81 8.22 -9.69
N ASP A 91 -8.08 7.41 -8.68
CA ASP A 91 -9.43 7.06 -8.24
C ASP A 91 -10.02 8.16 -7.34
N ILE A 92 -9.23 8.73 -6.42
CA ILE A 92 -9.68 9.77 -5.48
C ILE A 92 -10.13 11.03 -6.22
N GLY A 93 -11.30 11.56 -5.83
CA GLY A 93 -11.87 12.76 -6.43
C GLY A 93 -12.64 12.48 -7.73
N THR A 94 -12.67 11.22 -8.18
CA THR A 94 -13.49 10.77 -9.31
C THR A 94 -14.64 9.89 -8.82
N PRO A 95 -15.84 9.96 -9.43
CA PRO A 95 -16.94 9.08 -9.04
C PRO A 95 -16.57 7.58 -9.16
N PRO A 96 -16.88 6.73 -8.17
CA PRO A 96 -17.71 7.03 -6.99
C PRO A 96 -16.92 7.56 -5.78
N TYR A 97 -15.58 7.60 -5.82
CA TYR A 97 -14.69 7.92 -4.71
C TYR A 97 -14.48 9.44 -4.56
N THR A 98 -15.56 10.17 -4.30
CA THR A 98 -15.55 11.62 -4.16
C THR A 98 -15.79 12.07 -2.72
N GLY A 99 -15.46 13.33 -2.45
CA GLY A 99 -15.67 13.97 -1.16
C GLY A 99 -14.56 13.70 -0.15
N ARG A 100 -14.64 14.43 0.96
CA ARG A 100 -13.56 14.52 1.96
C ARG A 100 -13.17 13.17 2.55
N ALA A 101 -14.14 12.30 2.83
CA ALA A 101 -13.86 10.98 3.37
C ALA A 101 -13.05 10.10 2.41
N ALA A 102 -13.34 10.16 1.11
CA ALA A 102 -12.56 9.45 0.10
C ALA A 102 -11.14 10.03 -0.02
N GLU A 103 -10.99 11.36 0.08
CA GLU A 103 -9.68 12.04 0.10
C GLU A 103 -8.84 11.64 1.32
N ASP A 104 -9.43 11.66 2.52
CA ASP A 104 -8.76 11.29 3.77
C ASP A 104 -8.37 9.80 3.77
N PHE A 105 -9.30 8.94 3.35
CA PHE A 105 -9.05 7.51 3.19
C PHE A 105 -7.94 7.25 2.18
N GLY A 106 -8.01 7.88 1.00
CA GLY A 106 -7.00 7.76 -0.02
C GLY A 106 -5.61 8.25 0.43
N THR A 107 -5.56 9.36 1.16
CA THR A 107 -4.33 9.88 1.76
C THR A 107 -3.77 8.90 2.80
N GLY A 108 -4.63 8.31 3.64
CA GLY A 108 -4.27 7.24 4.57
C GLY A 108 -3.65 6.05 3.88
N TYR A 109 -4.32 5.56 2.83
CA TYR A 109 -3.85 4.44 2.02
C TYR A 109 -2.45 4.69 1.44
N ILE A 110 -2.24 5.85 0.78
CA ILE A 110 -0.95 6.23 0.20
C ILE A 110 0.16 6.30 1.26
N ASN A 111 -0.13 6.90 2.41
CA ASN A 111 0.85 7.05 3.49
C ASN A 111 1.20 5.69 4.13
N GLY A 112 0.23 4.78 4.27
CA GLY A 112 0.46 3.42 4.76
C GLY A 112 1.38 2.60 3.85
N LEU A 113 1.16 2.67 2.52
CA LEU A 113 2.05 2.04 1.54
C LEU A 113 3.48 2.60 1.62
N ARG A 114 3.62 3.94 1.70
CA ARG A 114 4.92 4.61 1.78
C ARG A 114 5.69 4.29 3.06
N ALA A 115 4.99 4.14 4.19
CA ALA A 115 5.61 3.79 5.46
C ALA A 115 6.35 2.44 5.37
N VAL A 116 5.70 1.43 4.78
CA VAL A 116 6.35 0.12 4.56
C VAL A 116 7.49 0.24 3.56
N LEU A 117 7.29 0.96 2.46
CA LEU A 117 8.34 1.16 1.47
C LEU A 117 9.61 1.79 2.07
N GLY A 118 9.44 2.82 2.91
CA GLY A 118 10.55 3.46 3.62
C GLY A 118 11.29 2.49 4.53
N LYS A 119 10.55 1.67 5.29
CA LYS A 119 11.14 0.63 6.15
C LYS A 119 11.94 -0.40 5.33
N VAL A 120 11.35 -0.94 4.27
CA VAL A 120 11.99 -1.95 3.41
C VAL A 120 13.25 -1.39 2.74
N ALA A 121 13.19 -0.14 2.26
CA ALA A 121 14.35 0.52 1.68
C ALA A 121 15.49 0.67 2.71
N LEU A 122 15.18 1.08 3.94
CA LEU A 122 16.16 1.17 5.03
C LEU A 122 16.76 -0.20 5.37
N ASP A 123 15.92 -1.23 5.50
CA ASP A 123 16.36 -2.60 5.78
C ASP A 123 17.33 -3.09 4.68
N CYS A 124 16.98 -2.90 3.41
CA CYS A 124 17.82 -3.32 2.28
C CYS A 124 19.12 -2.54 2.11
N VAL A 125 19.14 -1.25 2.47
CA VAL A 125 20.38 -0.44 2.49
C VAL A 125 21.29 -0.88 3.65
N SER A 126 20.72 -1.17 4.82
CA SER A 126 21.48 -1.56 6.01
C SER A 126 22.24 -2.88 5.86
N LEU A 127 21.79 -3.77 4.97
CA LEU A 127 22.45 -5.04 4.65
C LEU A 127 23.70 -4.90 3.78
N GLY A 128 24.05 -3.68 3.34
CA GLY A 128 25.07 -3.47 2.32
C GLY A 128 26.04 -2.30 2.48
N VAL A 129 26.13 -1.61 3.64
CA VAL A 129 27.27 -0.77 4.13
C VAL A 129 26.83 0.20 5.25
N SER A 130 27.76 0.53 6.14
CA SER A 130 27.70 1.47 7.25
C SER A 130 27.23 2.90 6.91
N ASP A 131 26.13 3.29 7.57
CA ASP A 131 25.80 4.57 8.23
C ASP A 131 26.03 5.92 7.52
N ALA A 132 24.95 6.71 7.44
CA ALA A 132 24.85 8.11 7.93
C ALA A 132 23.84 8.99 7.15
N VAL A 133 23.48 8.67 5.90
CA VAL A 133 22.82 9.68 5.03
C VAL A 133 21.28 9.60 4.97
N TYR A 134 20.65 8.48 5.37
CA TYR A 134 19.18 8.32 5.25
C TYR A 134 18.37 8.60 6.53
N ARG A 135 19.02 9.06 7.61
CA ARG A 135 18.37 9.32 8.91
C ARG A 135 17.52 10.61 8.98
N GLY A 136 17.26 11.26 7.85
CA GLY A 136 16.67 12.60 7.83
C GLY A 136 15.16 12.71 7.65
N ARG A 137 14.40 11.66 7.30
CA ARG A 137 13.00 11.88 6.86
C ARG A 137 11.97 10.74 6.99
N ALA A 138 12.22 9.71 7.78
CA ALA A 138 11.28 8.59 7.95
C ALA A 138 10.56 8.53 9.31
N ALA A 139 10.82 9.47 10.23
CA ALA A 139 10.29 9.41 11.58
C ALA A 139 9.66 10.74 12.01
N GLU A 140 8.46 11.04 11.51
CA GLU A 140 7.56 11.99 12.20
C GLU A 140 6.10 11.85 11.74
N VAL A 141 5.49 10.67 11.91
CA VAL A 141 4.02 10.54 11.91
C VAL A 141 3.60 9.40 12.84
N PHE A 142 3.71 9.58 14.16
CA PHE A 142 3.00 8.73 15.12
C PHE A 142 2.51 9.59 16.29
N GLY A 143 1.29 10.10 16.15
CA GLY A 143 0.51 10.64 17.26
C GLY A 143 -0.51 9.60 17.70
N THR A 144 -0.19 8.86 18.76
CA THR A 144 -1.13 7.94 19.44
C THR A 144 -2.17 8.76 20.19
N GLY A 145 -3.42 8.64 19.76
CA GLY A 145 -4.56 9.30 20.40
C GLY A 145 -5.84 8.96 19.64
N TYR A 146 -6.41 7.80 19.95
CA TYR A 146 -7.67 7.33 19.38
C TYR A 146 -8.83 8.13 20.00
N ILE A 147 -9.52 8.93 19.19
CA ILE A 147 -10.81 9.52 19.55
C ILE A 147 -11.86 8.79 18.72
N LYS A 148 -12.74 8.05 19.39
CA LYS A 148 -13.82 7.26 18.78
C LYS A 148 -14.94 8.20 18.35
N VAL A 149 -14.96 8.55 17.06
CA VAL A 149 -16.12 9.19 16.41
C VAL A 149 -16.77 8.12 15.54
N ALA A 150 -17.97 7.69 15.93
CA ALA A 150 -18.77 6.79 15.08
C ALA A 150 -19.17 7.54 13.80
N LEU A 151 -18.82 6.99 12.64
CA LEU A 151 -19.18 7.49 11.32
C LEU A 151 -20.25 6.56 10.73
N ASP A 152 -21.51 6.79 11.11
CA ASP A 152 -22.63 5.88 10.81
C ASP A 152 -23.20 6.01 9.38
N ASN A 153 -22.47 6.58 8.41
CA ASN A 153 -22.96 6.62 7.04
C ASN A 153 -22.63 5.32 6.30
N ALA A 154 -23.56 4.36 6.32
CA ALA A 154 -23.41 3.06 5.67
C ALA A 154 -23.00 3.14 4.19
N ASN A 155 -23.44 4.17 3.46
CA ASN A 155 -23.07 4.37 2.05
C ASN A 155 -21.59 4.76 1.90
N GLU A 156 -21.12 5.63 2.78
CA GLU A 156 -19.73 6.09 2.82
C GLU A 156 -18.80 4.94 3.20
N CYS A 157 -19.11 4.22 4.27
CA CYS A 157 -18.35 3.04 4.66
C CYS A 157 -18.33 1.96 3.58
N GLN A 158 -19.44 1.77 2.85
CA GLN A 158 -19.49 0.86 1.71
C GLN A 158 -18.58 1.34 0.57
N MET A 159 -18.59 2.64 0.23
CA MET A 159 -17.70 3.24 -0.78
C MET A 159 -16.22 3.06 -0.38
N LEU A 160 -15.86 3.34 0.87
CA LEU A 160 -14.49 3.13 1.37
C LEU A 160 -14.08 1.66 1.30
N GLY A 161 -15.02 0.77 1.62
CA GLY A 161 -14.84 -0.67 1.43
C GLY A 161 -14.57 -1.01 -0.03
N GLN A 162 -15.37 -0.49 -0.96
CA GLN A 162 -15.21 -0.72 -2.39
C GLN A 162 -13.84 -0.23 -2.88
N ALA A 163 -13.41 0.98 -2.49
CA ALA A 163 -12.08 1.51 -2.83
C ALA A 163 -10.98 0.58 -2.33
N MET A 164 -11.06 0.16 -1.06
CA MET A 164 -10.10 -0.77 -0.48
C MET A 164 -10.04 -2.09 -1.24
N GLY A 165 -11.19 -2.71 -1.51
CA GLY A 165 -11.27 -3.98 -2.22
C GLY A 165 -10.66 -3.90 -3.61
N GLU A 166 -10.88 -2.78 -4.31
CA GLU A 166 -10.29 -2.52 -5.61
C GLU A 166 -8.78 -2.40 -5.57
N TRP A 167 -8.25 -1.52 -4.71
CA TRP A 167 -6.80 -1.30 -4.63
C TRP A 167 -6.07 -2.54 -4.12
N ALA A 168 -6.65 -3.23 -3.14
CA ALA A 168 -6.14 -4.49 -2.63
C ALA A 168 -6.10 -5.58 -3.71
N ALA A 169 -7.15 -5.71 -4.54
CA ALA A 169 -7.19 -6.71 -5.61
C ALA A 169 -6.14 -6.43 -6.71
N LYS A 170 -6.02 -5.15 -7.13
CA LYS A 170 -4.99 -4.73 -8.09
C LYS A 170 -3.60 -5.06 -7.55
N MET A 171 -3.33 -4.76 -6.28
CA MET A 171 -2.06 -5.05 -5.61
C MET A 171 -1.81 -6.56 -5.49
N PHE A 172 -2.81 -7.34 -5.06
CA PHE A 172 -2.76 -8.80 -5.01
C PHE A 172 -2.36 -9.39 -6.35
N CYS A 173 -3.01 -8.98 -7.44
CA CYS A 173 -2.70 -9.50 -8.78
C CYS A 173 -1.27 -9.17 -9.22
N ARG A 174 -0.75 -7.98 -8.89
CA ARG A 174 0.63 -7.60 -9.20
C ARG A 174 1.64 -8.42 -8.40
N VAL A 175 1.38 -8.65 -7.11
CA VAL A 175 2.21 -9.51 -6.26
C VAL A 175 2.20 -10.93 -6.81
N ALA A 176 1.02 -11.46 -7.13
CA ALA A 176 0.85 -12.81 -7.69
C ALA A 176 1.63 -12.99 -9.00
N ALA A 177 1.61 -11.99 -9.87
CA ALA A 177 2.40 -12.00 -11.12
C ALA A 177 3.92 -12.02 -10.86
N VAL A 178 4.40 -11.34 -9.81
CA VAL A 178 5.83 -11.30 -9.46
C VAL A 178 6.32 -12.59 -8.82
N ILE A 179 5.47 -13.25 -8.03
CA ILE A 179 5.83 -14.48 -7.31
C ILE A 179 5.40 -15.76 -8.05
N GLU A 180 4.60 -15.62 -9.11
CA GLU A 180 4.06 -16.70 -9.96
C GLU A 180 3.18 -17.72 -9.20
N HIS A 181 2.64 -17.32 -8.05
CA HIS A 181 1.71 -18.12 -7.27
C HIS A 181 0.72 -17.23 -6.50
N THR A 182 -0.33 -17.82 -5.95
CA THR A 182 -1.32 -17.12 -5.13
C THR A 182 -0.65 -16.54 -3.86
N PRO A 183 -0.69 -15.21 -3.65
CA PRO A 183 -0.20 -14.58 -2.43
C PRO A 183 -0.99 -14.99 -1.19
N SER A 184 -0.34 -14.96 -0.03
CA SER A 184 -0.98 -15.13 1.28
C SER A 184 -1.04 -13.78 2.03
N PHE A 185 -2.07 -13.56 2.84
CA PHE A 185 -2.15 -12.37 3.66
C PHE A 185 -1.51 -12.66 5.03
N THR A 186 -0.35 -12.07 5.29
CA THR A 186 0.50 -12.40 6.45
C THR A 186 0.30 -11.47 7.64
N ARG A 187 -0.32 -10.30 7.41
CA ARG A 187 -0.54 -9.27 8.42
C ARG A 187 -2.00 -8.96 8.58
N ARG A 188 -2.63 -9.50 9.63
CA ARG A 188 -3.99 -9.14 9.99
C ARG A 188 -4.10 -7.62 10.15
N ILE A 189 -5.14 -7.05 9.55
CA ILE A 189 -5.51 -5.66 9.78
C ILE A 189 -6.22 -5.62 11.12
N SER A 190 -5.46 -5.43 12.19
CA SER A 190 -6.00 -5.04 13.49
C SER A 190 -6.41 -3.57 13.39
N ASN A 191 -7.65 -3.24 13.79
CA ASN A 191 -8.17 -1.86 13.96
C ASN A 191 -8.90 -1.19 12.79
N VAL A 192 -9.77 -1.90 12.08
CA VAL A 192 -11.01 -1.23 11.66
C VAL A 192 -12.04 -1.52 12.75
N ASP A 193 -12.10 -0.66 13.77
CA ASP A 193 -13.06 -0.78 14.87
C ASP A 193 -14.47 -0.92 14.28
N GLY A 194 -15.17 -2.00 14.66
CA GLY A 194 -16.51 -2.32 14.18
C GLY A 194 -17.53 -1.21 14.41
N GLY A 195 -17.28 -0.31 15.36
CA GLY A 195 -18.11 0.85 15.66
C GLY A 195 -18.03 2.01 14.66
N ILE A 196 -17.15 1.96 13.66
CA ILE A 196 -17.03 3.02 12.65
C ILE A 196 -17.69 2.58 11.34
N CYS A 197 -17.16 1.55 10.67
CA CYS A 197 -17.66 1.14 9.36
C CYS A 197 -18.07 -0.33 9.23
N GLY A 198 -17.62 -1.17 10.17
CA GLY A 198 -17.99 -2.58 10.36
C GLY A 198 -18.42 -3.34 9.09
N ARG A 199 -19.68 -3.78 9.07
CA ARG A 199 -20.24 -4.66 8.02
C ARG A 199 -20.33 -4.00 6.63
N ALA A 200 -20.60 -2.70 6.56
CA ALA A 200 -20.76 -2.01 5.28
C ALA A 200 -19.43 -1.97 4.51
N TYR A 201 -18.35 -1.62 5.23
CA TYR A 201 -17.00 -1.66 4.70
C TYR A 201 -16.58 -3.07 4.26
N ARG A 202 -16.74 -4.08 5.13
CA ARG A 202 -16.37 -5.46 4.78
C ARG A 202 -17.07 -5.91 3.50
N ARG A 203 -18.38 -5.71 3.42
CA ARG A 203 -19.17 -6.11 2.25
C ARG A 203 -18.70 -5.39 0.99
N GLY A 204 -18.45 -4.08 1.08
CA GLY A 204 -17.92 -3.29 -0.03
C GLY A 204 -16.56 -3.82 -0.51
N CYS A 205 -15.65 -4.09 0.43
CA CYS A 205 -14.31 -4.59 0.17
C CYS A 205 -14.31 -5.98 -0.45
N GLU A 206 -14.97 -6.96 0.18
CA GLU A 206 -15.01 -8.34 -0.29
C GLU A 206 -15.61 -8.44 -1.70
N ASN A 207 -16.74 -7.77 -1.93
CA ASN A 207 -17.42 -7.79 -3.22
C ASN A 207 -16.54 -7.21 -4.34
N ASN A 208 -15.93 -6.05 -4.08
CA ASN A 208 -15.13 -5.39 -5.12
C ASN A 208 -13.81 -6.11 -5.36
N PHE A 209 -13.18 -6.62 -4.29
CA PHE A 209 -11.95 -7.40 -4.39
C PHE A 209 -12.14 -8.62 -5.28
N VAL A 210 -13.14 -9.45 -4.99
CA VAL A 210 -13.40 -10.69 -5.74
C VAL A 210 -13.67 -10.38 -7.21
N ARG A 211 -14.53 -9.40 -7.48
CA ARG A 211 -14.87 -8.98 -8.85
C ARG A 211 -13.63 -8.57 -9.64
N ILE A 212 -12.76 -7.75 -9.05
CA ILE A 212 -11.59 -7.21 -9.73
C ILE A 212 -10.50 -8.28 -9.88
N ALA A 213 -10.22 -9.05 -8.83
CA ALA A 213 -9.20 -10.09 -8.88
C ALA A 213 -9.53 -11.19 -9.90
N LEU A 214 -10.80 -11.64 -9.95
CA LEU A 214 -11.24 -12.61 -10.96
C LEU A 214 -11.13 -12.06 -12.39
N GLY A 215 -11.34 -10.76 -12.59
CA GLY A 215 -11.19 -10.12 -13.90
C GLY A 215 -9.73 -9.88 -14.31
N MET A 216 -8.86 -9.50 -13.36
CA MET A 216 -7.48 -9.11 -13.65
C MET A 216 -6.48 -10.27 -13.60
N CYS A 217 -6.67 -11.23 -12.71
CA CYS A 217 -5.72 -12.32 -12.50
C CYS A 217 -6.42 -13.66 -12.17
N PRO A 218 -7.29 -14.18 -13.06
CA PRO A 218 -8.09 -15.38 -12.80
C PRO A 218 -7.25 -16.62 -12.43
N THR A 219 -6.03 -16.73 -12.95
CA THR A 219 -5.08 -17.81 -12.63
C THR A 219 -4.74 -17.88 -11.14
N TYR A 220 -4.70 -16.74 -10.45
CA TYR A 220 -4.34 -16.64 -9.03
C TYR A 220 -5.54 -16.40 -8.11
N ALA A 221 -6.66 -15.96 -8.68
CA ALA A 221 -7.92 -15.70 -7.97
C ALA A 221 -8.75 -16.98 -7.78
N ASN A 222 -8.08 -18.07 -7.37
CA ASN A 222 -8.71 -19.35 -7.09
C ASN A 222 -8.09 -20.04 -5.85
N GLY A 223 -8.83 -21.00 -5.29
CA GLY A 223 -8.37 -21.80 -4.15
C GLY A 223 -8.44 -21.11 -2.79
N SER A 224 -8.11 -21.85 -1.73
CA SER A 224 -8.26 -21.41 -0.33
C SER A 224 -7.39 -20.21 0.03
N ALA A 225 -6.18 -20.11 -0.52
CA ALA A 225 -5.28 -18.98 -0.27
C ALA A 225 -5.90 -17.65 -0.72
N PHE A 226 -6.58 -17.63 -1.87
CA PHE A 226 -7.30 -16.45 -2.35
C PHE A 226 -8.44 -16.04 -1.41
N TRP A 227 -9.30 -16.99 -1.00
CA TRP A 227 -10.40 -16.73 -0.07
C TRP A 227 -9.91 -16.21 1.29
N ASN A 228 -8.82 -16.78 1.80
CA ASN A 228 -8.21 -16.35 3.05
C ASN A 228 -7.55 -14.98 2.93
N TYR A 229 -7.02 -14.64 1.75
CA TYR A 229 -6.31 -13.38 1.53
C TYR A 229 -7.21 -12.19 1.78
N TYR A 230 -8.42 -12.18 1.22
CA TYR A 230 -9.31 -11.04 1.32
C TYR A 230 -10.37 -11.20 2.41
N GLY A 231 -10.75 -12.44 2.76
CA GLY A 231 -11.88 -12.73 3.64
C GLY A 231 -11.78 -12.00 4.97
N GLY A 232 -12.79 -11.18 5.28
CA GLY A 232 -12.78 -10.40 6.50
C GLY A 232 -12.88 -11.28 7.75
N ALA A 233 -13.63 -12.38 7.66
CA ALA A 233 -13.77 -13.36 8.74
C ALA A 233 -12.47 -14.15 9.04
N SER A 234 -11.55 -14.26 8.07
CA SER A 234 -10.26 -14.91 8.24
C SER A 234 -9.14 -13.94 8.65
N GLY A 235 -9.46 -12.66 8.88
CA GLY A 235 -8.46 -11.62 9.14
C GLY A 235 -7.65 -11.23 7.90
N GLY A 236 -8.23 -11.42 6.72
CA GLY A 236 -7.68 -11.00 5.42
C GLY A 236 -7.65 -9.48 5.25
N CYS A 237 -7.39 -9.02 4.01
CA CYS A 237 -7.26 -7.60 3.70
C CYS A 237 -8.57 -6.80 3.79
N CYS A 238 -9.74 -7.48 3.82
CA CYS A 238 -11.03 -6.86 4.15
C CYS A 238 -11.45 -7.12 5.61
N GLY A 239 -10.52 -7.58 6.45
CA GLY A 239 -10.72 -7.81 7.87
C GLY A 239 -11.10 -6.55 8.61
N TYR A 240 -12.05 -6.69 9.53
CA TYR A 240 -12.35 -5.70 10.56
C TYR A 240 -12.55 -6.44 11.88
N ASP A 241 -12.18 -5.82 12.99
CA ASP A 241 -12.41 -6.36 14.33
C ASP A 241 -13.70 -5.74 14.89
N PRO A 242 -14.77 -6.51 15.13
CA PRO A 242 -16.01 -5.98 15.66
C PRO A 242 -15.95 -5.57 17.15
N ASN A 243 -14.84 -5.84 17.85
CA ASN A 243 -14.72 -5.70 19.31
C ASN A 243 -13.99 -4.43 19.75
#